data_AF-A0AAD8JI17-F1
#
_entry.id   AF-A0AAD8JI17-F1
#
_cell.length_a   1.000
_cell.length_b   1.000
_cell.length_c   1.000
_cell.angle_alpha   90.00
_cell.angle_beta   90.00
_cell.angle_gamma   90.00
#
_symmetry.space_group_name_H-M   'P 1'
#
loop_
_entity.id
_entity.type
_entity.pdbx_description
1 polymer ?
#
loop_
_entity_poly.entity_id
_entity_poly.type
_entity_poly.pdbx_seq_one_letter_code
_entity_poly.pdbx_strand_id
1 'polypeptide(L)'
;MRLPVPRKDGIVTRRVGLNSGGSTVLVEPHRVHKGVFICNGQSDQLHTVGKPEQNDLSHIVQYRDGSMVSYRLWSSSGSDLAAVLAKTGRTTHIKPRACVLYLGADYRTTSHVSDIVGPYGMVYAVAPSSSLDPSYLARKCHNVEWIFEDPMKPETYRERITVDVSVLLSEVHGPDQVKMMYMNASYFMKAGGRFVVSVKGDFRELDFPFTIAMDVIDDEYDELVDKQFEPSWDVKLAEDHVYFVGAYLGIRTCF
;
A
#
# COMPACT_ATOMS: atom_id res chain seq x y z
N MET A 1 -6.66 20.47 -7.20
CA MET A 1 -6.03 19.88 -8.41
C MET A 1 -6.52 18.44 -8.54
N ARG A 2 -7.23 18.06 -9.62
CA ARG A 2 -7.62 16.64 -9.84
C ARG A 2 -6.35 15.86 -10.21
N LEU A 3 -6.22 14.60 -9.77
CA LEU A 3 -5.14 13.74 -10.29
C LEU A 3 -5.20 13.73 -11.82
N PRO A 4 -4.05 13.74 -12.51
CA PRO A 4 -4.04 13.73 -13.97
C PRO A 4 -4.76 12.48 -14.47
N VAL A 5 -5.87 12.69 -15.16
CA VAL A 5 -6.58 11.62 -15.87
C VAL A 5 -5.81 11.35 -17.15
N PRO A 6 -5.45 10.09 -17.48
CA PRO A 6 -4.75 9.78 -18.72
C PRO A 6 -5.61 10.26 -19.89
N ARG A 7 -5.08 11.21 -20.66
CA ARG A 7 -5.75 11.68 -21.88
C ARG A 7 -5.26 10.83 -23.05
N LYS A 8 -6.18 10.48 -23.97
CA LYS A 8 -5.91 9.60 -25.13
C LYS A 8 -4.93 10.20 -26.15
N ASP A 9 -4.45 11.41 -25.94
CA ASP A 9 -3.71 12.24 -26.88
C ASP A 9 -2.26 12.54 -26.45
N GLY A 10 -1.75 11.88 -25.40
CA GLY A 10 -0.37 12.01 -24.94
C GLY A 10 0.66 11.44 -25.93
N ILE A 11 1.74 12.18 -26.17
CA ILE A 11 2.90 11.75 -26.98
C ILE A 11 4.08 11.58 -26.02
N VAL A 12 4.74 10.43 -26.05
CA VAL A 12 5.88 10.16 -25.16
C VAL A 12 7.12 10.87 -25.65
N THR A 13 7.84 11.52 -24.74
CA THR A 13 9.10 12.19 -25.08
C THR A 13 10.33 11.59 -24.43
N ARG A 14 10.24 10.76 -23.38
CA ARG A 14 11.44 10.10 -22.81
C ARG A 14 11.16 8.91 -21.89
N ARG A 15 11.94 7.83 -22.02
CA ARG A 15 12.10 6.79 -20.99
C ARG A 15 13.36 7.12 -20.19
N VAL A 16 13.25 7.29 -18.87
CA VAL A 16 14.41 7.53 -17.99
C VAL A 16 14.80 6.19 -17.37
N GLY A 17 16.06 5.75 -17.56
CA GLY A 17 16.60 4.53 -16.96
C GLY A 17 16.81 3.32 -17.90
N LEU A 18 16.38 3.37 -19.17
CA LEU A 18 16.77 2.39 -20.19
C LEU A 18 17.21 3.11 -21.48
N ASN A 19 18.37 2.71 -22.03
CA ASN A 19 18.84 3.12 -23.36
C ASN A 19 17.91 2.54 -24.44
N SER A 20 16.80 3.19 -24.74
CA SER A 20 15.97 2.85 -25.90
C SER A 20 15.23 4.09 -26.41
N GLY A 21 15.31 4.30 -27.73
CA GLY A 21 14.75 5.44 -28.44
C GLY A 21 13.24 5.59 -28.26
N GLY A 22 12.74 6.79 -28.59
CA GLY A 22 11.36 7.23 -28.38
C GLY A 22 10.34 6.24 -28.96
N SER A 23 9.81 5.39 -28.09
CA SER A 23 8.65 4.54 -28.37
C SER A 23 7.42 5.18 -27.73
N THR A 24 6.31 5.19 -28.46
CA THR A 24 5.01 5.61 -27.93
C THR A 24 4.56 4.62 -26.87
N VAL A 25 4.35 5.10 -25.64
CA VAL A 25 3.80 4.33 -24.52
C VAL A 25 2.32 4.64 -24.41
N LEU A 26 1.48 3.60 -24.49
CA LEU A 26 0.06 3.73 -24.20
C LEU A 26 -0.13 3.65 -22.69
N VAL A 27 -0.70 4.69 -22.07
CA VAL A 27 -1.01 4.70 -20.63
C VAL A 27 -2.51 4.57 -20.42
N GLU A 28 -2.92 3.54 -19.70
CA GLU A 28 -4.32 3.27 -19.37
C GLU A 28 -4.50 3.30 -17.84
N PRO A 29 -5.60 3.88 -17.32
CA PRO A 29 -5.91 3.77 -15.91
C PRO A 29 -6.23 2.31 -15.54
N HIS A 30 -5.78 1.87 -14.36
CA HIS A 30 -6.14 0.56 -13.84
C HIS A 30 -7.66 0.45 -13.67
N ARG A 31 -8.25 -0.68 -14.06
CA ARG A 31 -9.72 -0.86 -14.09
C ARG A 31 -10.37 -0.69 -12.72
N VAL A 32 -9.66 -1.09 -11.66
CA VAL A 32 -10.19 -1.19 -10.29
C VAL A 32 -9.58 -0.17 -9.34
N HIS A 33 -8.29 0.14 -9.50
CA HIS A 33 -7.51 0.91 -8.53
C HIS A 33 -7.28 2.32 -9.06
N LYS A 34 -7.99 3.28 -8.48
CA LYS A 34 -7.83 4.69 -8.85
C LYS A 34 -6.44 5.17 -8.44
N GLY A 35 -5.77 5.92 -9.32
CA GLY A 35 -4.40 6.40 -9.08
C GLY A 35 -3.30 5.41 -9.51
N VAL A 36 -3.68 4.22 -9.99
CA VAL A 36 -2.78 3.22 -10.57
C VAL A 36 -3.00 3.17 -12.09
N PHE A 37 -1.93 2.94 -12.83
CA PHE A 37 -1.89 2.95 -14.30
C PHE A 37 -1.17 1.72 -14.84
N ILE A 38 -1.49 1.35 -16.08
CA ILE A 38 -0.83 0.29 -16.84
C ILE A 38 -0.23 0.94 -18.08
N CYS A 39 1.05 0.64 -18.34
CA CYS A 39 1.73 1.10 -19.55
C CYS A 39 1.85 -0.07 -20.54
N ASN A 40 1.53 0.17 -21.82
CA ASN A 40 1.62 -0.81 -22.92
C ASN A 40 0.85 -2.11 -22.69
N GLY A 41 -0.22 -2.09 -21.89
CA GLY A 41 -1.03 -3.27 -21.61
C GLY A 41 -0.33 -4.36 -20.79
N GLN A 42 0.86 -4.09 -20.22
CA GLN A 42 1.58 -5.03 -19.36
C GLN A 42 0.98 -4.97 -17.95
N SER A 43 0.00 -5.84 -17.66
CA SER A 43 -0.73 -5.89 -16.38
C SER A 43 0.17 -6.00 -15.16
N ASP A 44 1.31 -6.65 -15.32
CA ASP A 44 2.22 -7.03 -14.24
C ASP A 44 3.15 -5.87 -13.84
N GLN A 45 3.12 -4.79 -14.63
CA GLN A 45 3.89 -3.57 -14.46
C GLN A 45 2.95 -2.42 -14.15
N LEU A 46 2.64 -2.26 -12.86
CA LEU A 46 1.83 -1.16 -12.39
C LEU A 46 2.63 0.14 -12.43
N HIS A 47 1.92 1.25 -12.56
CA HIS A 47 2.52 2.57 -12.58
C HIS A 47 1.76 3.54 -11.68
N THR A 48 2.49 4.47 -11.09
CA THR A 48 1.94 5.55 -10.25
C THR A 48 2.47 6.89 -10.74
N VAL A 49 1.72 7.97 -10.49
CA VAL A 49 2.11 9.31 -10.93
C VAL A 49 2.91 10.00 -9.85
N GLY A 50 4.22 10.14 -10.09
CA GLY A 50 5.16 10.69 -9.12
C GLY A 50 6.46 11.17 -9.77
N LYS A 51 7.24 11.95 -9.03
CA LYS A 51 8.55 12.40 -9.49
C LYS A 51 9.51 11.22 -9.52
N PRO A 52 10.23 10.99 -10.64
CA PRO A 52 11.14 9.86 -10.73
C PRO A 52 12.26 10.02 -9.71
N GLU A 53 12.50 8.97 -8.93
CA GLU A 53 13.60 8.92 -7.98
C GLU A 53 14.88 8.39 -8.64
N GLN A 54 16.00 8.58 -7.95
CA GLN A 54 17.29 8.09 -8.39
C GLN A 54 17.24 6.55 -8.41
N ASN A 55 17.20 5.98 -9.63
CA ASN A 55 17.06 4.55 -9.99
C ASN A 55 15.64 4.02 -10.24
N ASP A 56 14.60 4.84 -10.13
CA ASP A 56 13.24 4.41 -10.54
C ASP A 56 13.13 4.39 -12.06
N LEU A 57 12.69 3.25 -12.60
CA LEU A 57 12.27 3.18 -14.00
C LEU A 57 11.00 4.01 -14.16
N SER A 58 11.01 4.96 -15.09
CA SER A 58 9.88 5.86 -15.31
C SER A 58 9.66 6.19 -16.78
N HIS A 59 8.39 6.39 -17.11
CA HIS A 59 7.92 6.87 -18.40
C HIS A 59 7.49 8.33 -18.27
N ILE A 60 8.13 9.23 -19.01
CA ILE A 60 7.75 10.64 -19.05
C ILE A 60 6.89 10.86 -20.30
N VAL A 61 5.62 11.16 -20.08
CA VAL A 61 4.62 11.41 -21.11
C VAL A 61 4.38 12.91 -21.22
N GLN A 62 4.48 13.46 -22.43
CA GLN A 62 4.15 14.84 -22.71
C GLN A 62 2.80 14.94 -23.41
N TYR A 63 1.89 15.74 -22.88
CA TYR A 63 0.59 15.97 -23.48
C TYR A 63 0.64 17.12 -24.48
N ARG A 64 -0.38 17.21 -25.34
CA ARG A 64 -0.49 18.25 -26.39
C ARG A 64 -0.50 19.68 -25.84
N ASP A 65 -0.93 19.86 -24.60
CA ASP A 65 -0.91 21.14 -23.88
C ASP A 65 0.49 21.51 -23.34
N GLY A 66 1.50 20.68 -23.61
CA GLY A 66 2.87 20.87 -23.15
C GLY A 66 3.12 20.37 -21.72
N SER A 67 2.08 19.92 -20.99
CA SER A 67 2.27 19.34 -19.66
C SER A 67 3.01 18.00 -19.74
N MET A 68 3.86 17.75 -18.75
CA MET A 68 4.62 16.50 -18.65
C MET A 68 4.22 15.77 -17.37
N VAL A 69 3.96 14.48 -17.50
CA VAL A 69 3.61 13.59 -16.38
C VAL A 69 4.58 12.43 -16.36
N SER A 70 5.12 12.15 -15.18
CA SER A 70 6.01 11.02 -14.94
C SER A 70 5.21 9.87 -14.33
N TYR A 71 5.27 8.72 -14.99
CA TYR A 71 4.71 7.46 -14.55
C TYR A 71 5.85 6.56 -14.07
N ARG A 72 5.93 6.34 -12.76
CA ARG A 72 6.94 5.48 -12.14
C ARG A 72 6.49 4.04 -12.18
N LEU A 73 7.36 3.14 -12.61
CA LEU A 73 7.13 1.71 -12.57
C LEU A 73 7.13 1.22 -11.12
N TRP A 74 6.09 0.48 -10.76
CA TRP A 74 5.99 -0.27 -9.53
C TRP A 74 5.92 -1.76 -9.86
N SER A 75 7.05 -2.45 -9.65
CA SER A 75 7.17 -3.88 -9.94
C SER A 75 6.52 -4.73 -8.86
N SER A 76 5.73 -5.72 -9.28
CA SER A 76 5.15 -6.75 -8.41
C SER A 76 6.18 -7.65 -7.75
N SER A 77 7.38 -7.78 -8.33
CA SER A 77 8.43 -8.68 -7.83
C SER A 77 9.11 -8.21 -6.53
N GLY A 78 8.91 -6.95 -6.13
CA GLY A 78 9.58 -6.35 -4.97
C GLY A 78 8.65 -5.56 -4.06
N SER A 79 7.33 -5.79 -4.19
CA SER A 79 6.31 -5.20 -3.33
C SER A 79 5.08 -6.10 -3.38
N ASP A 80 4.78 -6.69 -2.23
CA ASP A 80 3.67 -7.62 -2.09
C ASP A 80 2.34 -6.91 -2.38
N LEU A 81 2.17 -5.66 -1.91
CA LEU A 81 1.04 -4.81 -2.30
C LEU A 81 0.94 -4.60 -3.83
N ALA A 82 2.05 -4.39 -4.56
CA ALA A 82 1.99 -4.27 -6.02
C ALA A 82 1.52 -5.58 -6.67
N ALA A 83 1.98 -6.72 -6.17
CA ALA A 83 1.51 -8.03 -6.63
C ALA A 83 0.01 -8.22 -6.36
N VAL A 84 -0.49 -7.79 -5.20
CA VAL A 84 -1.92 -7.79 -4.86
C VAL A 84 -2.71 -6.93 -5.84
N LEU A 85 -2.29 -5.68 -6.05
CA LEU A 85 -2.96 -4.73 -6.95
C LEU A 85 -2.99 -5.22 -8.40
N ALA A 86 -1.96 -5.95 -8.84
CA ALA A 86 -1.88 -6.51 -10.19
C ALA A 86 -2.77 -7.77 -10.35
N LYS A 87 -2.85 -8.61 -9.31
CA LYS A 87 -3.65 -9.85 -9.33
C LYS A 87 -5.13 -9.62 -9.06
N THR A 88 -5.49 -8.61 -8.28
CA THR A 88 -6.87 -8.45 -7.80
C THR A 88 -7.80 -7.77 -8.79
N GLY A 89 -9.01 -8.31 -8.91
CA GLY A 89 -10.14 -7.66 -9.58
C GLY A 89 -10.97 -6.76 -8.64
N ARG A 90 -10.56 -6.60 -7.37
CA ARG A 90 -11.33 -5.90 -6.32
C ARG A 90 -10.51 -4.81 -5.65
N THR A 91 -11.18 -3.77 -5.16
CA THR A 91 -10.50 -2.57 -4.66
C THR A 91 -9.91 -2.76 -3.26
N THR A 92 -8.62 -2.48 -3.10
CA THR A 92 -7.92 -2.42 -1.79
C THR A 92 -8.27 -1.15 -1.00
N HIS A 93 -9.17 -0.31 -1.51
CA HIS A 93 -9.58 0.97 -0.94
C HIS A 93 -8.49 2.05 -0.80
N ILE A 94 -7.22 1.72 -1.02
CA ILE A 94 -6.14 2.69 -1.24
C ILE A 94 -6.44 3.41 -2.55
N LYS A 95 -6.78 4.69 -2.42
CA LYS A 95 -7.29 5.51 -3.52
C LYS A 95 -6.96 6.97 -3.28
N PRO A 96 -7.16 7.84 -4.29
CA PRO A 96 -6.92 9.27 -4.14
C PRO A 96 -7.70 9.84 -2.97
N ARG A 97 -7.03 10.69 -2.18
CA ARG A 97 -7.54 11.35 -0.96
C ARG A 97 -7.79 10.41 0.22
N ALA A 98 -7.35 9.16 0.15
CA ALA A 98 -7.38 8.28 1.32
C ALA A 98 -6.34 8.73 2.35
N CYS A 99 -6.68 8.58 3.62
CA CYS A 99 -5.74 8.60 4.73
C CYS A 99 -5.37 7.14 5.04
N VAL A 100 -4.09 6.80 4.90
CA VAL A 100 -3.56 5.44 5.04
C VAL A 100 -2.64 5.38 6.25
N LEU A 101 -2.88 4.43 7.15
CA LEU A 101 -1.92 4.02 8.17
C LEU A 101 -1.21 2.77 7.68
N TYR A 102 0.09 2.83 7.51
CA TYR A 102 0.90 1.72 7.02
C TYR A 102 1.80 1.22 8.13
N LEU A 103 1.52 0.01 8.63
CA LEU A 103 2.26 -0.67 9.68
C LEU A 103 3.30 -1.61 9.04
N GLY A 104 4.55 -1.50 9.48
CA GLY A 104 5.66 -2.21 8.85
C GLY A 104 6.17 -1.49 7.61
N ALA A 105 6.13 -0.16 7.63
CA ALA A 105 6.33 0.63 6.44
C ALA A 105 7.76 0.55 5.87
N ASP A 106 7.87 0.23 4.59
CA ASP A 106 9.08 0.40 3.79
C ASP A 106 9.00 1.64 2.89
N TYR A 107 10.13 2.14 2.40
CA TYR A 107 10.17 3.31 1.54
C TYR A 107 9.51 3.12 0.17
N ARG A 108 9.78 1.99 -0.49
CA ARG A 108 9.32 1.71 -1.85
C ARG A 108 7.79 1.73 -1.89
N THR A 109 7.15 0.92 -1.05
CA THR A 109 5.70 0.80 -0.95
C THR A 109 5.08 2.12 -0.49
N THR A 110 5.67 2.77 0.53
CA THR A 110 5.19 4.08 1.02
C THR A 110 5.18 5.15 -0.08
N SER A 111 6.24 5.22 -0.89
CA SER A 111 6.35 6.22 -1.96
C SER A 111 5.27 6.03 -3.04
N HIS A 112 4.93 4.78 -3.38
CA HIS A 112 3.88 4.49 -4.36
C HIS A 112 2.47 4.69 -3.78
N VAL A 113 2.24 4.31 -2.52
CA VAL A 113 0.99 4.59 -1.82
C VAL A 113 0.76 6.10 -1.72
N SER A 114 1.82 6.86 -1.41
CA SER A 114 1.84 8.32 -1.40
C SER A 114 1.41 8.92 -2.75
N ASP A 115 1.93 8.41 -3.87
CA ASP A 115 1.52 8.84 -5.21
C ASP A 115 0.03 8.54 -5.48
N ILE A 116 -0.46 7.38 -5.05
CA ILE A 116 -1.87 6.96 -5.25
C ILE A 116 -2.83 7.85 -4.47
N VAL A 117 -2.55 8.10 -3.19
CA VAL A 117 -3.41 8.95 -2.35
C VAL A 117 -3.32 10.42 -2.77
N GLY A 118 -2.15 10.83 -3.28
CA GLY A 118 -1.90 12.15 -3.83
C GLY A 118 -1.88 13.27 -2.78
N PRO A 119 -1.80 14.54 -3.22
CA PRO A 119 -1.51 15.69 -2.36
C PRO A 119 -2.61 16.04 -1.36
N TYR A 120 -3.79 15.42 -1.48
CA TYR A 120 -4.93 15.61 -0.56
C TYR A 120 -5.22 14.34 0.26
N GLY A 121 -4.41 13.30 0.10
CA GLY A 121 -4.38 12.16 1.01
C GLY A 121 -3.22 12.30 1.98
N MET A 122 -3.11 11.33 2.88
CA MET A 122 -2.05 11.29 3.88
C MET A 122 -1.62 9.85 4.08
N VAL A 123 -0.32 9.62 4.28
CA VAL A 123 0.22 8.32 4.66
C VAL A 123 0.97 8.47 5.97
N TYR A 124 0.52 7.78 7.01
CA TYR A 124 1.25 7.61 8.25
C TYR A 124 2.03 6.30 8.16
N ALA A 125 3.34 6.40 7.96
CA ALA A 125 4.22 5.26 7.75
C ALA A 125 4.90 4.89 9.08
N VAL A 126 4.44 3.81 9.72
CA VAL A 126 4.93 3.35 11.02
C VAL A 126 5.88 2.18 10.82
N ALA A 127 7.12 2.34 11.30
CA ALA A 127 8.12 1.29 11.28
C ALA A 127 9.02 1.40 12.53
N PRO A 128 9.54 0.27 13.04
CA PRO A 128 10.51 0.29 14.13
C PRO A 128 11.72 1.19 13.81
N SER A 129 12.31 1.81 14.84
CA SER A 129 13.53 2.62 14.67
C SER A 129 14.73 1.80 14.20
N SER A 130 14.73 0.48 14.43
CA SER A 130 15.76 -0.45 13.92
C SER A 130 15.71 -0.63 12.40
N SER A 131 14.57 -0.39 11.76
CA SER A 131 14.39 -0.45 10.29
C SER A 131 14.78 0.85 9.57
N LEU A 132 15.49 1.76 10.26
CA LEU A 132 15.84 3.08 9.76
C LEU A 132 16.93 3.01 8.68
N ASP A 133 16.55 3.29 7.43
CA ASP A 133 17.48 3.82 6.43
C ASP A 133 17.41 5.36 6.46
N PRO A 134 18.50 6.05 6.86
CA PRO A 134 18.57 7.52 6.85
C PRO A 134 18.21 8.15 5.49
N SER A 135 18.35 7.40 4.39
CA SER A 135 17.98 7.84 3.05
C SER A 135 16.47 8.09 2.89
N TYR A 136 15.62 7.52 3.75
CA TYR A 136 14.16 7.69 3.68
C TYR A 136 13.74 9.09 4.11
N LEU A 137 14.42 9.65 5.12
CA LEU A 137 14.21 11.02 5.59
C LEU A 137 14.68 12.06 4.55
N ALA A 138 15.67 11.71 3.73
CA ALA A 138 16.19 12.60 2.70
C ALA A 138 15.24 12.74 1.50
N ARG A 139 14.35 11.77 1.29
CA ARG A 139 13.44 11.73 0.14
C ARG A 139 12.07 12.32 0.49
N LYS A 140 11.81 13.53 -0.01
CA LYS A 140 10.60 14.30 0.30
C LYS A 140 9.35 13.76 -0.38
N CYS A 141 8.56 12.98 0.35
CA CYS A 141 7.12 12.84 0.11
C CYS A 141 6.36 13.82 1.01
N HIS A 142 5.62 14.76 0.43
CA HIS A 142 5.01 15.89 1.16
C HIS A 142 3.74 15.52 1.95
N ASN A 143 3.16 14.36 1.63
CA ASN A 143 1.94 13.79 2.17
C ASN A 143 2.21 12.49 2.94
N VAL A 144 3.45 12.32 3.44
CA VAL A 144 3.88 11.18 4.25
C VAL A 144 4.43 11.69 5.56
N GLU A 145 3.92 11.17 6.67
CA GLU A 145 4.47 11.33 8.00
C GLU A 145 5.16 10.03 8.42
N TRP A 146 6.48 10.07 8.55
CA TRP A 146 7.29 8.93 8.97
C TRP A 146 7.33 8.81 10.49
N ILE A 147 6.82 7.71 11.03
CA ILE A 147 6.71 7.44 12.46
C ILE A 147 7.62 6.27 12.83
N PHE A 148 8.74 6.58 13.48
CA PHE A 148 9.76 5.59 13.86
C PHE A 148 9.52 5.06 15.28
N GLU A 149 8.42 4.35 15.45
CA GLU A 149 7.97 3.82 16.74
C GLU A 149 7.57 2.35 16.61
N ASP A 150 7.47 1.68 17.75
CA ASP A 150 6.96 0.32 17.82
C ASP A 150 5.45 0.30 17.50
N PRO A 151 5.00 -0.37 16.43
CA PRO A 151 3.58 -0.40 16.07
C PRO A 151 2.70 -1.08 17.14
N MET A 152 3.28 -1.86 18.07
CA MET A 152 2.57 -2.43 19.22
C MET A 152 2.19 -1.39 20.28
N LYS A 153 2.73 -0.17 20.22
CA LYS A 153 2.55 0.89 21.22
C LYS A 153 1.93 2.15 20.62
N PRO A 154 0.69 2.10 20.08
CA PRO A 154 0.06 3.24 19.42
C PRO A 154 -0.05 4.50 20.28
N GLU A 155 -0.02 4.36 21.61
CA GLU A 155 0.01 5.49 22.55
C GLU A 155 1.26 6.37 22.39
N THR A 156 2.39 5.87 21.89
CA THR A 156 3.63 6.66 21.77
C THR A 156 3.59 7.63 20.60
N TYR A 157 2.80 7.35 19.57
CA TYR A 157 2.68 8.19 18.38
C TYR A 157 1.27 8.74 18.12
N ARG A 158 0.36 8.59 19.09
CA ARG A 158 -1.03 9.05 18.96
C ARG A 158 -1.18 10.52 18.57
N GLU A 159 -0.26 11.37 19.01
CA GLU A 159 -0.32 12.82 18.77
C GLU A 159 0.11 13.19 17.34
N ARG A 160 0.82 12.30 16.65
CA ARG A 160 1.30 12.53 15.28
C ARG A 160 0.23 12.19 14.23
N ILE A 161 -0.68 11.28 14.57
CA ILE A 161 -1.80 10.91 13.71
C ILE A 161 -2.97 11.85 13.98
N THR A 162 -3.08 12.88 13.16
CA THR A 162 -4.02 14.01 13.37
C THR A 162 -5.31 13.91 12.55
N VAL A 163 -5.39 12.93 11.65
CA VAL A 163 -6.53 12.73 10.73
C VAL A 163 -7.01 11.29 10.84
N ASP A 164 -8.34 11.12 10.89
CA ASP A 164 -8.96 9.80 10.91
C ASP A 164 -8.51 8.92 9.73
N VAL A 165 -7.98 7.75 10.07
CA VAL A 165 -7.47 6.79 9.11
C VAL A 165 -8.63 6.11 8.41
N SER A 166 -8.56 6.07 7.08
CA SER A 166 -9.57 5.43 6.23
C SER A 166 -9.19 4.03 5.78
N VAL A 167 -7.89 3.75 5.68
CA VAL A 167 -7.34 2.45 5.29
C VAL A 167 -6.16 2.12 6.19
N LEU A 168 -6.16 0.94 6.81
CA LEU A 168 -5.00 0.38 7.50
C LEU A 168 -4.35 -0.65 6.58
N LEU A 169 -3.08 -0.47 6.27
CA LEU A 169 -2.24 -1.43 5.56
C LEU A 169 -1.26 -2.05 6.56
N SER A 170 -1.19 -3.37 6.61
CA SER A 170 -0.22 -4.06 7.47
C SER A 170 0.55 -5.12 6.69
N GLU A 171 1.87 -4.97 6.65
CA GLU A 171 2.83 -5.95 6.12
C GLU A 171 3.83 -6.38 7.21
N VAL A 172 3.44 -6.24 8.48
CA VAL A 172 4.18 -6.80 9.63
C VAL A 172 3.85 -8.28 9.72
N HIS A 173 4.83 -9.13 9.98
CA HIS A 173 4.63 -10.55 10.26
C HIS A 173 5.04 -10.85 11.69
N GLY A 174 4.21 -11.59 12.44
CA GLY A 174 4.43 -11.80 13.86
C GLY A 174 3.22 -12.46 14.55
N PRO A 175 3.37 -12.99 15.78
CA PRO A 175 2.30 -13.73 16.44
C PRO A 175 1.25 -12.80 17.05
N ASP A 176 1.59 -11.52 17.23
CA ASP A 176 0.71 -10.48 17.74
C ASP A 176 0.22 -9.55 16.59
N GLN A 177 0.27 -10.00 15.33
CA GLN A 177 -0.06 -9.16 14.17
C GLN A 177 -1.48 -8.61 14.22
N VAL A 178 -2.49 -9.46 14.45
CA VAL A 178 -3.89 -9.01 14.50
C VAL A 178 -4.14 -8.13 15.72
N LYS A 179 -3.54 -8.46 16.86
CA LYS A 179 -3.60 -7.63 18.07
C LYS A 179 -3.01 -6.23 17.82
N MET A 180 -1.84 -6.14 17.20
CA MET A 180 -1.22 -4.88 16.77
C MET A 180 -2.18 -4.08 15.89
N MET A 181 -2.75 -4.73 14.87
CA MET A 181 -3.72 -4.09 13.97
C MET A 181 -4.94 -3.58 14.72
N TYR A 182 -5.50 -4.38 15.63
CA TYR A 182 -6.66 -4.00 16.43
C TYR A 182 -6.37 -2.78 17.31
N MET A 183 -5.22 -2.75 17.99
CA MET A 183 -4.83 -1.60 18.81
C MET A 183 -4.73 -0.35 17.94
N ASN A 184 -4.02 -0.40 16.82
CA ASN A 184 -3.92 0.72 15.88
C ASN A 184 -5.27 1.17 15.31
N ALA A 185 -6.11 0.21 14.91
CA ALA A 185 -7.44 0.49 14.39
C ALA A 185 -8.32 1.19 15.43
N SER A 186 -8.28 0.73 16.68
CA SER A 186 -9.06 1.32 17.77
C SER A 186 -8.66 2.76 18.11
N TYR A 187 -7.38 3.12 17.92
CA TYR A 187 -6.88 4.46 18.17
C TYR A 187 -7.13 5.43 17.00
N PHE A 188 -7.00 4.95 15.75
CA PHE A 188 -6.85 5.84 14.60
C PHE A 188 -7.87 5.65 13.49
N MET A 189 -8.51 4.49 13.38
CA MET A 189 -9.45 4.24 12.28
C MET A 189 -10.84 4.77 12.60
N LYS A 190 -11.45 5.40 11.60
CA LYS A 190 -12.88 5.69 11.64
C LYS A 190 -13.71 4.40 11.57
N ALA A 191 -14.92 4.45 12.11
CA ALA A 191 -15.90 3.38 11.94
C ALA A 191 -16.15 3.07 10.45
N GLY A 192 -16.15 1.79 10.09
CA GLY A 192 -16.27 1.35 8.70
C GLY A 192 -15.04 1.65 7.84
N GLY A 193 -13.90 1.98 8.45
CA GLY A 193 -12.60 2.03 7.81
C GLY A 193 -12.25 0.69 7.18
N ARG A 194 -11.28 0.69 6.26
CA ARG A 194 -10.90 -0.51 5.49
C ARG A 194 -9.54 -1.00 5.94
N PHE A 195 -9.28 -2.29 5.80
CA PHE A 195 -7.96 -2.83 6.05
C PHE A 195 -7.48 -3.68 4.88
N VAL A 196 -6.16 -3.76 4.77
CA VAL A 196 -5.42 -4.64 3.88
C VAL A 196 -4.30 -5.22 4.72
N VAL A 197 -4.28 -6.54 4.92
CA VAL A 197 -3.28 -7.21 5.75
C VAL A 197 -2.64 -8.35 4.98
N SER A 198 -1.32 -8.44 5.08
CA SER A 198 -0.53 -9.56 4.58
C SER A 198 -0.33 -10.60 5.67
N VAL A 199 -0.80 -11.83 5.46
CA VAL A 199 -0.60 -12.97 6.37
C VAL A 199 0.32 -13.99 5.69
N LYS A 200 1.39 -14.38 6.38
CA LYS A 200 2.33 -15.42 5.95
C LYS A 200 2.31 -16.59 6.93
N GLY A 201 2.09 -17.79 6.42
CA GLY A 201 1.89 -19.00 7.20
C GLY A 201 3.19 -19.69 7.66
N ASP A 202 4.35 -19.15 7.32
CA ASP A 202 5.65 -19.61 7.80
C ASP A 202 5.99 -19.10 9.21
N PHE A 203 5.24 -18.12 9.71
CA PHE A 203 5.49 -17.50 11.01
C PHE A 203 4.70 -18.20 12.14
N ARG A 204 5.28 -19.26 12.71
CA ARG A 204 5.08 -19.62 14.12
C ARG A 204 6.41 -20.12 14.69
N GLU A 205 6.67 -19.76 15.96
CA GLU A 205 7.87 -20.14 16.69
C GLU A 205 8.23 -21.62 16.48
N LEU A 206 9.54 -21.88 16.38
CA LEU A 206 10.22 -23.16 16.13
C LEU A 206 9.82 -24.34 17.05
N ASP A 207 8.85 -24.16 17.95
CA ASP A 207 8.39 -25.13 18.93
C ASP A 207 7.30 -26.09 18.40
N PHE A 208 6.69 -25.80 17.23
CA PHE A 208 5.66 -26.66 16.63
C PHE A 208 5.96 -27.00 15.15
N PRO A 209 6.83 -27.99 14.88
CA PRO A 209 7.31 -28.32 13.54
C PRO A 209 6.26 -28.97 12.59
N PHE A 210 4.97 -28.95 12.95
CA PHE A 210 3.89 -29.59 12.18
C PHE A 210 2.75 -28.66 11.76
N THR A 211 2.83 -27.36 12.04
CA THR A 211 1.78 -26.43 11.60
C THR A 211 1.84 -26.29 10.09
N ILE A 212 0.76 -26.65 9.39
CA ILE A 212 0.65 -26.42 7.96
C ILE A 212 0.43 -24.92 7.80
N ALA A 213 1.11 -24.25 6.87
CA ALA A 213 0.99 -22.80 6.67
C ALA A 213 -0.48 -22.32 6.55
N MET A 214 -1.38 -23.19 6.10
CA MET A 214 -2.81 -22.94 6.03
C MET A 214 -3.45 -22.77 7.42
N ASP A 215 -3.06 -23.56 8.42
CA ASP A 215 -3.60 -23.47 9.78
C ASP A 215 -3.25 -22.11 10.42
N VAL A 216 -2.06 -21.58 10.13
CA VAL A 216 -1.67 -20.22 10.58
C VAL A 216 -2.57 -19.16 9.93
N ILE A 217 -2.82 -19.30 8.63
CA ILE A 217 -3.68 -18.36 7.90
C ILE A 217 -5.12 -18.41 8.42
N ASP A 218 -5.63 -19.60 8.71
CA ASP A 218 -6.98 -19.81 9.24
C ASP A 218 -7.11 -19.24 10.67
N ASP A 219 -6.12 -19.47 11.53
CA ASP A 219 -6.11 -18.89 12.88
C ASP A 219 -6.06 -17.35 12.88
N GLU A 220 -5.24 -16.76 11.99
CA GLU A 220 -5.17 -15.30 11.80
C GLU A 220 -6.49 -14.74 11.27
N TYR A 221 -7.15 -15.47 10.37
CA TYR A 221 -8.49 -15.11 9.90
C TYR A 221 -9.51 -15.09 11.04
N ASP A 222 -9.51 -16.12 11.88
CA ASP A 222 -10.42 -16.21 13.02
C ASP A 222 -10.13 -15.10 14.05
N GLU A 223 -8.86 -14.78 14.31
CA GLU A 223 -8.52 -13.67 15.20
C GLU A 223 -8.97 -12.31 14.63
N LEU A 224 -8.85 -12.10 13.30
CA LEU A 224 -9.38 -10.89 12.65
C LEU A 224 -10.88 -10.72 12.93
N VAL A 225 -11.65 -11.79 12.74
CA VAL A 225 -13.10 -11.80 12.98
C VAL A 225 -13.42 -11.49 14.44
N ASP A 226 -12.71 -12.12 15.38
CA ASP A 226 -12.87 -11.87 16.81
C ASP A 226 -12.59 -10.40 17.19
N LYS A 227 -11.61 -9.77 16.54
CA LYS A 227 -11.22 -8.37 16.75
C LYS A 227 -12.06 -7.35 15.95
N GLN A 228 -13.26 -7.72 15.48
CA GLN A 228 -14.17 -6.83 14.75
C GLN A 228 -13.67 -6.40 13.37
N PHE A 229 -12.71 -7.12 12.79
CA PHE A 229 -12.42 -7.02 11.37
C PHE A 229 -13.34 -7.98 10.61
N GLU A 230 -13.89 -7.51 9.50
CA GLU A 230 -14.72 -8.30 8.60
C GLU A 230 -13.98 -8.45 7.27
N PRO A 231 -13.14 -9.51 7.11
CA PRO A 231 -12.54 -9.85 5.83
C PRO A 231 -13.63 -10.05 4.78
N SER A 232 -13.54 -9.33 3.66
CA SER A 232 -14.53 -9.40 2.58
C SER A 232 -14.06 -10.26 1.41
N TRP A 233 -12.75 -10.37 1.22
CA TRP A 233 -12.11 -11.21 0.22
C TRP A 233 -10.61 -11.29 0.47
N ASP A 234 -10.01 -12.30 -0.14
CA ASP A 234 -8.59 -12.61 -0.05
C ASP A 234 -7.89 -12.58 -1.43
N VAL A 235 -6.57 -12.45 -1.41
CA VAL A 235 -5.70 -12.65 -2.58
C VAL A 235 -4.55 -13.55 -2.19
N LYS A 236 -4.53 -14.75 -2.78
CA LYS A 236 -3.42 -15.67 -2.63
C LYS A 236 -2.23 -15.26 -3.49
N LEU A 237 -1.10 -14.93 -2.86
CA LEU A 237 0.15 -14.61 -3.55
C LEU A 237 1.01 -15.85 -3.78
N ALA A 238 1.11 -16.71 -2.78
CA ALA A 238 1.80 -18.01 -2.77
C ALA A 238 1.01 -19.03 -1.92
N GLU A 239 1.53 -20.25 -1.75
CA GLU A 239 0.84 -21.30 -0.97
C GLU A 239 0.61 -20.90 0.49
N ASP A 240 1.58 -20.21 1.07
CA ASP A 240 1.71 -19.78 2.46
C ASP A 240 1.52 -18.27 2.62
N HIS A 241 1.03 -17.55 1.61
CA HIS A 241 0.98 -16.09 1.64
C HIS A 241 -0.32 -15.55 1.05
N VAL A 242 -1.14 -14.94 1.91
CA VAL A 242 -2.47 -14.45 1.59
C VAL A 242 -2.61 -13.01 2.05
N TYR A 243 -3.31 -12.20 1.25
CA TYR A 243 -3.77 -10.88 1.66
C TYR A 243 -5.24 -10.91 1.96
N PHE A 244 -5.64 -10.43 3.13
CA PHE A 244 -7.05 -10.18 3.45
C PHE A 244 -7.39 -8.71 3.28
N VAL A 245 -8.55 -8.44 2.67
CA VAL A 245 -9.08 -7.08 2.51
C VAL A 245 -10.50 -7.04 3.06
N GLY A 246 -10.80 -6.05 3.89
CA GLY A 246 -12.09 -5.99 4.57
C GLY A 246 -12.43 -4.65 5.20
N ALA A 247 -13.40 -4.67 6.10
CA ALA A 247 -13.81 -3.53 6.90
C ALA A 247 -13.46 -3.71 8.38
N TYR A 248 -13.11 -2.63 9.06
CA TYR A 248 -13.08 -2.58 10.51
C TYR A 248 -14.42 -2.03 10.99
N LEU A 249 -15.17 -2.84 11.75
CA LEU A 249 -16.51 -2.48 12.22
C LEU A 249 -16.48 -1.45 13.36
N GLY A 250 -15.33 -1.28 14.02
CA GLY A 250 -15.17 -0.41 15.17
C GLY A 250 -15.63 -1.05 16.48
N ILE A 251 -15.46 -0.33 17.57
CA ILE A 251 -15.98 -0.74 18.88
C ILE A 251 -17.50 -0.64 18.80
N ARG A 252 -18.20 -1.78 18.86
CA ARG A 252 -19.65 -1.80 19.10
C ARG A 252 -19.89 -1.23 20.49
N THR A 253 -20.18 0.06 20.59
CA THR A 253 -20.84 0.61 21.77
C THR A 253 -22.26 0.05 21.75
N CYS A 254 -22.48 -1.07 22.42
CA CYS A 254 -23.81 -1.50 22.81
C CYS A 254 -24.38 -0.39 23.70
N PHE A 255 -25.35 0.35 23.17
CA PHE A 255 -26.25 1.18 23.98
C PHE A 255 -27.46 0.33 24.38
#